data_AF-A0A1V4ZA89-F1
#
_entry.id   AF-A0A1V4ZA89-F1
#
_cell.length_a   1.000
_cell.length_b   1.000
_cell.length_c   1.000
_cell.angle_alpha   90.00
_cell.angle_beta   90.00
_cell.angle_gamma   90.00
#
_symmetry.space_group_name_H-M   'P 1'
#
loop_
_entity.id
_entity.type
_entity.pdbx_description
1 polymer ?
#
loop_
_entity_poly.entity_id
_entity_poly.type
_entity_poly.pdbx_seq_one_letter_code
_entity_poly.pdbx_strand_id
1 'polypeptide(L)'
;MAEKEHKDAKEEKPEKTEKVEKAEKAEKQPKAEKKEKGEKAEKKEAAPKGPVKADYGKDFKYIVRIVNSDLDGTKPTFIAIQGVMGVGARVADVVCRRSHVDRTAKIGTLPDSKIEEMEKLINTYSEYAPTWALNRQNDIETGADLHIVSTDLEIIRKDDINRMKMVRSYKGVRHETGQKVRGQRTRSNGRTGLTLGVMRQKLAQQAAGAKTEGAAKEEKK
;
A
#
# COMPACT_ATOMS: atom_id res chain seq x y z
N MET A 1 -9.74 -65.22 -48.02
CA MET A 1 -9.66 -64.17 -49.06
C MET A 1 -8.38 -63.37 -48.81
N ALA A 2 -7.89 -62.63 -49.81
CA ALA A 2 -6.62 -61.89 -49.84
C ALA A 2 -6.46 -60.82 -48.72
N GLU A 3 -5.28 -60.27 -48.38
CA GLU A 3 -3.83 -60.64 -48.52
C GLU A 3 -3.00 -59.49 -47.85
N LYS A 4 -1.72 -59.72 -47.46
CA LYS A 4 -0.71 -58.72 -47.01
C LYS A 4 -1.01 -57.91 -45.71
N GLU A 5 -0.07 -57.17 -45.11
CA GLU A 5 1.34 -57.43 -44.71
C GLU A 5 1.85 -56.28 -43.78
N HIS A 6 3.05 -56.40 -43.18
CA HIS A 6 3.84 -55.35 -42.48
C HIS A 6 3.28 -54.83 -41.12
N LYS A 7 4.08 -54.35 -40.14
CA LYS A 7 5.56 -54.33 -39.97
C LYS A 7 5.99 -54.33 -38.48
N ASP A 8 7.29 -54.41 -38.24
CA ASP A 8 7.93 -55.00 -37.05
C ASP A 8 8.30 -54.06 -35.87
N ALA A 9 8.72 -54.72 -34.77
CA ALA A 9 9.69 -54.39 -33.71
C ALA A 9 10.17 -52.91 -33.50
N LYS A 10 10.24 -52.34 -32.28
CA LYS A 10 10.71 -52.75 -30.93
C LYS A 10 12.19 -52.39 -30.64
N GLU A 11 12.36 -51.54 -29.61
CA GLU A 11 13.54 -51.32 -28.74
C GLU A 11 14.72 -50.39 -29.10
N GLU A 12 15.35 -49.95 -28.00
CA GLU A 12 16.68 -49.36 -27.77
C GLU A 12 17.09 -47.91 -28.15
N LYS A 13 17.96 -47.39 -27.27
CA LYS A 13 18.83 -46.19 -27.32
C LYS A 13 20.28 -46.73 -27.22
N PRO A 14 21.39 -46.01 -27.55
CA PRO A 14 21.58 -44.55 -27.41
C PRO A 14 22.51 -43.93 -28.50
N GLU A 15 23.48 -43.07 -28.09
CA GLU A 15 24.69 -42.57 -28.80
C GLU A 15 24.68 -41.12 -29.35
N LYS A 16 25.86 -40.63 -29.77
CA LYS A 16 26.23 -39.22 -30.00
C LYS A 16 26.96 -39.01 -31.33
N THR A 17 26.66 -37.91 -32.03
CA THR A 17 27.52 -37.03 -32.90
C THR A 17 26.55 -36.10 -33.67
N GLU A 18 26.89 -34.93 -34.24
CA GLU A 18 28.16 -34.29 -34.63
C GLU A 18 28.28 -32.89 -33.95
N LYS A 19 29.41 -32.17 -33.78
CA LYS A 19 30.71 -31.98 -34.48
C LYS A 19 30.79 -30.84 -35.53
N VAL A 20 30.78 -29.59 -35.06
CA VAL A 20 31.56 -28.42 -35.60
C VAL A 20 31.91 -27.57 -34.37
N GLU A 21 33.12 -27.50 -33.81
CA GLU A 21 34.51 -27.33 -34.28
C GLU A 21 34.93 -25.85 -34.56
N LYS A 22 35.92 -25.36 -33.80
CA LYS A 22 36.52 -23.99 -33.78
C LYS A 22 35.59 -22.87 -33.27
N ALA A 23 36.04 -21.80 -32.59
CA ALA A 23 37.24 -21.50 -31.79
C ALA A 23 36.91 -20.21 -30.96
N GLU A 24 37.58 -19.79 -29.88
CA GLU A 24 38.75 -20.33 -29.17
C GLU A 24 38.58 -20.13 -27.64
N LYS A 25 39.63 -20.38 -26.84
CA LYS A 25 39.54 -20.47 -25.37
C LYS A 25 39.46 -19.12 -24.67
N ALA A 26 38.68 -19.07 -23.59
CA ALA A 26 39.00 -18.22 -22.45
C ALA A 26 39.86 -19.00 -21.45
N GLU A 27 41.06 -18.51 -21.12
CA GLU A 27 41.85 -19.05 -20.00
C GLU A 27 42.65 -17.92 -19.31
N LYS A 28 42.91 -18.06 -18.01
CA LYS A 28 43.37 -16.96 -17.12
C LYS A 28 44.89 -16.99 -16.90
N GLN A 29 45.49 -15.81 -16.64
CA GLN A 29 46.27 -15.43 -15.42
C GLN A 29 47.10 -14.12 -15.71
N PRO A 30 48.02 -13.64 -14.85
CA PRO A 30 47.69 -12.84 -13.66
C PRO A 30 48.32 -11.42 -13.67
N LYS A 31 48.74 -10.89 -12.50
CA LYS A 31 48.97 -9.45 -12.23
C LYS A 31 50.36 -8.90 -12.57
N ALA A 32 50.38 -7.56 -12.68
CA ALA A 32 51.46 -6.60 -12.39
C ALA A 32 52.57 -6.43 -13.47
N GLU A 33 53.15 -5.25 -13.67
CA GLU A 33 52.94 -3.92 -13.05
C GLU A 33 52.29 -2.93 -14.08
N LYS A 34 52.39 -1.58 -14.11
CA LYS A 34 53.11 -0.56 -13.30
C LYS A 34 52.38 0.81 -13.26
N LYS A 35 53.12 1.87 -12.92
CA LYS A 35 52.68 3.25 -12.65
C LYS A 35 52.15 3.99 -13.89
N GLU A 36 51.07 4.75 -13.70
CA GLU A 36 51.20 6.21 -13.62
C GLU A 36 50.24 6.76 -12.53
N LYS A 37 50.56 7.93 -11.95
CA LYS A 37 49.78 8.55 -10.85
C LYS A 37 49.36 9.97 -11.27
N GLY A 38 48.22 10.07 -11.94
CA GLY A 38 47.53 11.34 -12.19
C GLY A 38 46.54 11.64 -11.06
N GLU A 39 46.75 12.75 -10.35
CA GLU A 39 45.87 13.15 -9.23
C GLU A 39 44.70 14.00 -9.73
N LYS A 40 43.47 13.49 -9.55
CA LYS A 40 42.25 14.31 -9.61
C LYS A 40 41.18 13.74 -8.69
N ALA A 41 40.86 14.50 -7.65
CA ALA A 41 39.73 14.21 -6.77
C ALA A 41 38.44 14.77 -7.40
N GLU A 42 37.74 13.95 -8.18
CA GLU A 42 36.39 14.27 -8.63
C GLU A 42 35.34 13.78 -7.62
N LYS A 43 34.32 14.61 -7.43
CA LYS A 43 33.38 14.50 -6.31
C LYS A 43 32.50 13.27 -6.49
N LYS A 44 32.41 12.43 -5.47
CA LYS A 44 31.23 11.57 -5.30
C LYS A 44 30.05 12.48 -4.97
N GLU A 45 29.31 12.89 -5.99
CA GLU A 45 28.05 13.59 -5.78
C GLU A 45 27.12 12.71 -4.95
N ALA A 46 26.67 13.24 -3.82
CA ALA A 46 25.78 12.51 -2.93
C ALA A 46 24.43 12.37 -3.61
N ALA A 47 24.02 11.14 -3.93
CA ALA A 47 22.71 10.86 -4.51
C ALA A 47 21.61 11.58 -3.70
N PRO A 48 20.74 12.38 -4.35
CA PRO A 48 19.85 13.29 -3.66
C PRO A 48 18.85 12.51 -2.79
N LYS A 49 19.03 12.60 -1.47
CA LYS A 49 18.15 11.97 -0.46
C LYS A 49 16.87 12.79 -0.26
N GLY A 50 16.07 12.88 -1.32
CA GLY A 50 14.72 13.39 -1.31
C GLY A 50 13.91 12.73 -2.43
N PRO A 51 12.58 12.65 -2.32
CA PRO A 51 11.75 12.18 -3.43
C PRO A 51 11.95 13.13 -4.61
N VAL A 52 12.45 12.61 -5.74
CA VAL A 52 12.56 13.38 -6.98
C VAL A 52 11.15 13.78 -7.39
N LYS A 53 10.86 15.09 -7.34
CA LYS A 53 9.63 15.65 -7.89
C LYS A 53 9.74 15.49 -9.41
N ALA A 54 9.07 14.48 -9.95
CA ALA A 54 8.83 14.42 -11.38
C ALA A 54 7.84 15.54 -11.73
N ASP A 55 8.26 16.45 -12.60
CA ASP A 55 7.44 17.58 -13.04
C ASP A 55 6.32 17.09 -13.95
N TYR A 56 5.18 16.76 -13.35
CA TYR A 56 3.96 16.44 -14.08
C TYR A 56 3.43 17.71 -14.76
N GLY A 57 2.95 17.56 -16.00
CA GLY A 57 2.50 18.66 -16.84
C GLY A 57 1.35 19.48 -16.23
N LYS A 58 1.05 20.63 -16.82
CA LYS A 58 0.12 21.64 -16.28
C LYS A 58 -1.27 21.10 -15.96
N ASP A 59 -1.70 20.04 -16.65
CA ASP A 59 -3.01 19.42 -16.53
C ASP A 59 -3.09 18.37 -15.39
N PHE A 60 -1.99 18.15 -14.66
CA PHE A 60 -1.90 17.13 -13.61
C PHE A 60 -2.48 17.61 -12.26
N LYS A 61 -3.45 16.86 -11.75
CA LYS A 61 -4.13 17.15 -10.48
C LYS A 61 -3.43 16.46 -9.32
N TYR A 62 -2.62 17.22 -8.57
CA TYR A 62 -1.90 16.72 -7.38
C TYR A 62 -2.82 16.26 -6.22
N ILE A 63 -4.06 16.77 -6.16
CA ILE A 63 -5.10 16.36 -5.23
C ILE A 63 -6.36 16.07 -6.04
N VAL A 64 -6.98 14.93 -5.80
CA VAL A 64 -8.25 14.50 -6.42
C VAL A 64 -9.20 14.10 -5.30
N ARG A 65 -10.38 14.74 -5.21
CA ARG A 65 -11.38 14.40 -4.20
C ARG A 65 -12.35 13.34 -4.74
N ILE A 66 -12.59 12.28 -3.96
CA ILE A 66 -13.54 11.19 -4.26
C ILE A 66 -14.26 10.80 -2.97
N VAL A 67 -15.59 10.72 -3.00
CA VAL A 67 -16.50 10.37 -1.89
C VAL A 67 -16.05 11.06 -0.59
N ASN A 68 -16.13 12.39 -0.58
CA ASN A 68 -15.76 13.28 0.53
C ASN A 68 -14.32 13.14 1.06
N SER A 69 -13.41 12.44 0.36
CA SER A 69 -12.02 12.23 0.80
C SER A 69 -10.99 12.73 -0.22
N ASP A 70 -9.92 13.36 0.27
CA ASP A 70 -8.84 13.90 -0.56
C ASP A 70 -7.77 12.85 -0.84
N LEU A 71 -7.58 12.52 -2.13
CA LEU A 71 -6.63 11.52 -2.60
C LEU A 71 -5.41 12.19 -3.25
N ASP A 72 -4.24 11.58 -3.04
CA ASP A 72 -2.96 12.02 -3.59
C ASP A 72 -2.83 11.62 -5.06
N GLY A 73 -2.80 12.63 -5.93
CA GLY A 73 -2.71 12.50 -7.38
C GLY A 73 -1.50 11.74 -7.89
N THR A 74 -0.39 11.74 -7.14
CA THR A 74 0.88 11.12 -7.54
C THR A 74 0.87 9.60 -7.45
N LYS A 75 -0.07 9.03 -6.71
CA LYS A 75 -0.23 7.58 -6.52
C LYS A 75 -0.90 6.93 -7.76
N PRO A 76 -0.55 5.68 -8.08
CA PRO A 76 -1.27 4.90 -9.08
C PRO A 76 -2.71 4.68 -8.61
N THR A 77 -3.67 4.70 -9.56
CA THR A 77 -5.11 4.75 -9.30
C THR A 77 -5.58 3.64 -8.35
N PHE A 78 -5.07 2.42 -8.53
CA PHE A 78 -5.36 1.28 -7.65
C PHE A 78 -5.02 1.53 -6.16
N ILE A 79 -3.94 2.27 -5.87
CA ILE A 79 -3.55 2.61 -4.50
C ILE A 79 -4.26 3.89 -4.02
N ALA A 80 -4.46 4.87 -4.91
CA ALA A 80 -5.13 6.12 -4.58
C ALA A 80 -6.56 5.89 -4.05
N ILE A 81 -7.36 5.05 -4.72
CA ILE A 81 -8.73 4.71 -4.30
C ILE A 81 -8.77 4.14 -2.87
N GLN A 82 -7.72 3.44 -2.42
CA GLN A 82 -7.65 2.86 -1.07
C GLN A 82 -7.45 3.91 0.05
N GLY A 83 -7.32 5.19 -0.30
CA GLY A 83 -7.42 6.30 0.64
C GLY A 83 -8.86 6.58 1.11
N VAL A 84 -9.87 6.16 0.33
CA VAL A 84 -11.29 6.30 0.71
C VAL A 84 -11.61 5.29 1.82
N MET A 85 -12.07 5.77 2.98
CA MET A 85 -12.43 4.86 4.09
C MET A 85 -13.56 3.90 3.67
N GLY A 86 -13.40 2.62 3.98
CA GLY A 86 -14.31 1.54 3.54
C GLY A 86 -13.86 0.81 2.28
N VAL A 87 -13.03 1.44 1.44
CA VAL A 87 -12.61 0.89 0.14
C VAL A 87 -11.24 0.21 0.25
N GLY A 88 -11.25 -1.13 0.36
CA GLY A 88 -10.02 -1.93 0.37
C GLY A 88 -9.52 -2.30 -1.03
N ALA A 89 -8.29 -2.83 -1.11
CA ALA A 89 -7.63 -3.24 -2.36
C ALA A 89 -8.52 -4.07 -3.32
N ARG A 90 -9.33 -5.01 -2.81
CA ARG A 90 -10.27 -5.79 -3.64
C ARG A 90 -11.35 -4.92 -4.27
N VAL A 91 -11.91 -3.97 -3.51
CA VAL A 91 -12.97 -3.07 -3.97
C VAL A 91 -12.40 -2.10 -5.01
N ALA A 92 -11.22 -1.51 -4.72
CA ALA A 92 -10.49 -0.66 -5.67
C ALA A 92 -10.19 -1.40 -7.00
N ASP A 93 -9.81 -2.67 -6.97
CA ASP A 93 -9.57 -3.46 -8.19
C ASP A 93 -10.86 -3.69 -9.02
N VAL A 94 -11.99 -3.95 -8.35
CA VAL A 94 -13.29 -4.11 -9.02
C VAL A 94 -13.75 -2.78 -9.63
N VAL A 95 -13.56 -1.66 -8.93
CA VAL A 95 -13.88 -0.31 -9.43
C VAL A 95 -13.02 0.03 -10.65
N CYS A 96 -11.69 -0.11 -10.59
CA CYS A 96 -10.79 0.12 -11.74
C CYS A 96 -11.18 -0.72 -12.97
N ARG A 97 -11.44 -2.03 -12.77
CA ARG A 97 -11.89 -2.93 -13.84
C ARG A 97 -13.20 -2.49 -14.47
N ARG A 98 -14.15 -1.96 -13.68
CA ARG A 98 -15.49 -1.60 -14.14
C ARG A 98 -15.55 -0.19 -14.77
N SER A 99 -14.75 0.76 -14.30
CA SER A 99 -14.55 2.07 -14.96
C SER A 99 -13.64 2.00 -16.21
N HIS A 100 -13.01 0.85 -16.44
CA HIS A 100 -12.02 0.62 -17.51
C HIS A 100 -10.79 1.54 -17.39
N VAL A 101 -10.38 1.83 -16.15
CA VAL A 101 -9.19 2.65 -15.83
C VAL A 101 -8.03 1.75 -15.45
N ASP A 102 -6.85 1.99 -16.02
CA ASP A 102 -5.66 1.22 -15.67
C ASP A 102 -5.25 1.42 -14.20
N ARG A 103 -4.76 0.33 -13.59
CA ARG A 103 -4.30 0.26 -12.21
C ARG A 103 -3.03 1.07 -11.95
N THR A 104 -2.15 1.18 -12.95
CA THR A 104 -0.80 1.78 -12.83
C THR A 104 -0.77 3.25 -13.23
N ALA A 105 -1.70 3.69 -14.10
CA ALA A 105 -1.97 5.08 -14.39
C ALA A 105 -2.21 5.89 -13.09
N LYS A 106 -1.71 7.13 -13.06
CA LYS A 106 -1.83 8.02 -11.89
C LYS A 106 -3.19 8.68 -11.84
N ILE A 107 -3.79 8.74 -10.66
CA ILE A 107 -5.17 9.27 -10.51
C ILE A 107 -5.24 10.76 -10.90
N GLY A 108 -4.16 11.52 -10.68
CA GLY A 108 -4.03 12.92 -11.09
C GLY A 108 -3.91 13.17 -12.60
N THR A 109 -3.86 12.11 -13.42
CA THR A 109 -3.84 12.18 -14.89
C THR A 109 -5.19 11.78 -15.52
N LEU A 110 -6.18 11.38 -14.71
CA LEU A 110 -7.49 10.96 -15.21
C LEU A 110 -8.39 12.16 -15.53
N PRO A 111 -9.26 12.08 -16.56
CA PRO A 111 -10.29 13.07 -16.80
C PRO A 111 -11.40 12.98 -15.74
N ASP A 112 -12.01 14.12 -15.42
CA ASP A 112 -13.02 14.22 -14.34
C ASP A 112 -14.22 13.30 -14.55
N SER A 113 -14.63 13.06 -15.80
CA SER A 113 -15.70 12.10 -16.13
C SER A 113 -15.40 10.69 -15.62
N LYS A 114 -14.13 10.25 -15.62
CA LYS A 114 -13.74 8.94 -15.08
C LYS A 114 -13.65 8.92 -13.56
N ILE A 115 -13.37 10.08 -12.94
CA ILE A 115 -13.40 10.25 -11.48
C ILE A 115 -14.86 10.18 -10.99
N GLU A 116 -15.79 10.86 -11.67
CA GLU A 116 -17.23 10.76 -11.43
C GLU A 116 -17.78 9.33 -11.64
N GLU A 117 -17.39 8.64 -12.72
CA GLU A 117 -17.76 7.23 -12.94
C GLU A 117 -17.32 6.35 -11.75
N MET A 118 -16.11 6.56 -11.25
CA MET A 118 -15.57 5.80 -10.12
C MET A 118 -16.27 6.12 -8.81
N GLU A 119 -16.62 7.38 -8.55
CA GLU A 119 -17.44 7.79 -7.40
C GLU A 119 -18.83 7.13 -7.43
N LYS A 120 -19.50 7.15 -8.59
CA LYS A 120 -20.78 6.47 -8.81
C LYS A 120 -20.63 4.96 -8.58
N LEU A 121 -19.59 4.32 -9.11
CA LEU A 121 -19.32 2.89 -8.91
C LEU A 121 -18.97 2.49 -7.47
N ILE A 122 -18.43 3.40 -6.66
CA ILE A 122 -18.17 3.16 -5.22
C ILE A 122 -19.48 3.23 -4.43
N ASN A 123 -20.33 4.22 -4.69
CA ASN A 123 -21.62 4.37 -4.02
C ASN A 123 -22.60 3.23 -4.39
N THR A 124 -22.61 2.80 -5.65
CA THR A 124 -23.45 1.70 -6.16
C THR A 124 -22.86 0.30 -5.89
N TYR A 125 -21.86 0.14 -5.01
CA TYR A 125 -21.18 -1.14 -4.80
C TYR A 125 -22.11 -2.26 -4.28
N SER A 126 -23.19 -1.93 -3.56
CA SER A 126 -24.16 -2.92 -3.04
C SER A 126 -24.94 -3.66 -4.13
N GLU A 127 -25.20 -3.05 -5.29
CA GLU A 127 -26.04 -3.64 -6.33
C GLU A 127 -25.33 -4.74 -7.13
N TYR A 128 -24.01 -4.64 -7.29
CA TYR A 128 -23.24 -5.55 -8.16
C TYR A 128 -22.21 -6.41 -7.42
N ALA A 129 -21.95 -6.16 -6.14
CA ALA A 129 -21.10 -7.02 -5.32
C ALA A 129 -21.94 -8.10 -4.61
N PRO A 130 -21.48 -9.36 -4.57
CA PRO A 130 -22.13 -10.39 -3.76
C PRO A 130 -22.21 -10.00 -2.28
N THR A 131 -23.28 -10.42 -1.60
CA THR A 131 -23.59 -10.04 -0.20
C THR A 131 -22.40 -10.18 0.76
N TRP A 132 -21.66 -11.30 0.65
CA TRP A 132 -20.48 -11.59 1.47
C TRP A 132 -19.29 -10.63 1.28
N ALA A 133 -19.29 -9.84 0.20
CA ALA A 133 -18.27 -8.84 -0.12
C ALA A 133 -18.62 -7.43 0.39
N LEU A 134 -19.83 -7.22 0.93
CA LEU A 134 -20.29 -5.97 1.52
C LEU A 134 -19.73 -5.79 2.94
N ASN A 135 -19.56 -4.55 3.39
CA ASN A 135 -18.85 -4.25 4.63
C ASN A 135 -19.76 -4.15 5.88
N ARG A 136 -21.08 -3.96 5.69
CA ARG A 136 -22.11 -4.12 6.72
C ARG A 136 -23.23 -5.00 6.18
N GLN A 137 -23.14 -6.29 6.48
CA GLN A 137 -24.19 -7.26 6.17
C GLN A 137 -25.23 -7.30 7.29
N ASN A 138 -26.51 -7.42 6.95
CA ASN A 138 -27.67 -7.37 7.86
C ASN A 138 -27.57 -6.22 8.87
N ASP A 139 -27.75 -4.97 8.41
CA ASP A 139 -27.80 -3.83 9.33
C ASP A 139 -28.92 -3.96 10.38
N ILE A 140 -28.66 -3.47 11.58
CA ILE A 140 -29.49 -3.64 12.77
C ILE A 140 -30.74 -2.75 12.74
N GLU A 141 -30.74 -1.66 11.98
CA GLU A 141 -31.83 -0.68 11.92
C GLU A 141 -32.66 -0.83 10.65
N THR A 142 -32.00 -1.04 9.51
CA THR A 142 -32.64 -1.17 8.18
C THR A 142 -32.86 -2.61 7.73
N GLY A 143 -32.17 -3.60 8.31
CA GLY A 143 -32.18 -4.99 7.86
C GLY A 143 -31.47 -5.26 6.53
N ALA A 144 -31.00 -4.22 5.84
CA ALA A 144 -30.39 -4.33 4.51
C ALA A 144 -28.87 -4.59 4.59
N ASP A 145 -28.31 -5.10 3.49
CA ASP A 145 -26.86 -5.20 3.29
C ASP A 145 -26.32 -3.93 2.62
N LEU A 146 -25.33 -3.30 3.24
CA LEU A 146 -24.83 -1.97 2.88
C LEU A 146 -23.32 -1.97 2.62
N HIS A 147 -22.89 -1.07 1.73
CA HIS A 147 -21.49 -0.70 1.57
C HIS A 147 -21.29 0.76 2.03
N ILE A 148 -20.86 0.93 3.29
CA ILE A 148 -20.66 2.25 3.88
C ILE A 148 -19.26 2.77 3.53
N VAL A 149 -19.16 4.04 3.14
CA VAL A 149 -17.93 4.66 2.63
C VAL A 149 -17.68 6.00 3.33
N SER A 150 -16.41 6.45 3.34
CA SER A 150 -15.99 7.77 3.83
C SER A 150 -16.31 8.03 5.32
N THR A 151 -16.81 9.21 5.67
CA THR A 151 -17.16 9.66 7.04
C THR A 151 -18.13 8.74 7.74
N ASP A 152 -19.08 8.18 6.99
CA ASP A 152 -20.27 7.53 7.52
C ASP A 152 -19.91 6.18 8.16
N LEU A 153 -18.83 5.56 7.68
CA LEU A 153 -18.24 4.36 8.26
C LEU A 153 -17.60 4.64 9.62
N GLU A 154 -17.14 5.86 9.90
CA GLU A 154 -16.67 6.24 11.23
C GLU A 154 -17.83 6.59 12.17
N ILE A 155 -18.89 7.24 11.65
CA ILE A 155 -20.12 7.59 12.39
C ILE A 155 -20.81 6.30 12.87
N ILE A 156 -21.22 5.43 11.94
CA ILE A 156 -21.92 4.18 12.26
C ILE A 156 -21.09 3.28 13.19
N ARG A 157 -19.75 3.30 13.06
CA ARG A 157 -18.84 2.58 13.97
C ARG A 157 -18.77 3.21 15.37
N LYS A 158 -18.86 4.53 15.50
CA LYS A 158 -19.00 5.21 16.81
C LYS A 158 -20.33 4.83 17.44
N ASP A 159 -21.42 4.77 16.67
CA ASP A 159 -22.76 4.52 17.19
C ASP A 159 -22.99 3.06 17.57
N ASP A 160 -22.46 2.09 16.80
CA ASP A 160 -22.37 0.69 17.22
C ASP A 160 -21.62 0.55 18.58
N ILE A 161 -20.58 1.35 18.81
CA ILE A 161 -19.83 1.38 20.08
C ILE A 161 -20.61 2.09 21.19
N ASN A 162 -21.30 3.19 20.88
CA ASN A 162 -22.11 3.95 21.83
C ASN A 162 -23.31 3.11 22.32
N ARG A 163 -24.01 2.43 21.41
CA ARG A 163 -25.05 1.44 21.73
C ARG A 163 -24.52 0.33 22.64
N MET A 164 -23.32 -0.22 22.35
CA MET A 164 -22.68 -1.21 23.23
C MET A 164 -22.40 -0.69 24.65
N LYS A 165 -22.05 0.60 24.81
CA LYS A 165 -21.85 1.26 26.12
C LYS A 165 -23.17 1.53 26.84
N MET A 166 -24.18 2.04 26.13
CA MET A 166 -25.52 2.33 26.69
C MET A 166 -26.17 1.07 27.27
N VAL A 167 -26.09 -0.05 26.55
CA VAL A 167 -26.56 -1.37 26.99
C VAL A 167 -25.69 -1.97 28.12
N ARG A 168 -24.61 -1.30 28.53
CA ARG A 168 -23.61 -1.76 29.52
C ARG A 168 -23.07 -3.17 29.25
N SER A 169 -23.04 -3.57 27.98
CA SER A 169 -22.50 -4.86 27.54
C SER A 169 -21.02 -4.99 27.92
N TYR A 170 -20.53 -6.22 28.11
CA TYR A 170 -19.10 -6.48 28.37
C TYR A 170 -18.18 -5.79 27.35
N LYS A 171 -18.57 -5.81 26.06
CA LYS A 171 -17.83 -5.12 25.00
C LYS A 171 -17.84 -3.60 25.21
N GLY A 172 -18.99 -3.03 25.56
CA GLY A 172 -19.16 -1.61 25.89
C GLY A 172 -18.27 -1.15 27.04
N VAL A 173 -18.31 -1.84 28.18
CA VAL A 173 -17.47 -1.51 29.36
C VAL A 173 -15.97 -1.63 29.03
N ARG A 174 -15.57 -2.57 28.16
CA ARG A 174 -14.19 -2.67 27.68
C ARG A 174 -13.83 -1.53 26.71
N HIS A 175 -14.75 -1.09 25.84
CA HIS A 175 -14.57 0.10 25.00
C HIS A 175 -14.50 1.41 25.81
N GLU A 176 -15.27 1.52 26.89
CA GLU A 176 -15.30 2.64 27.83
C GLU A 176 -13.99 2.74 28.63
N THR A 177 -13.48 1.61 29.12
CA THR A 177 -12.20 1.52 29.85
C THR A 177 -10.95 1.48 28.94
N GLY A 178 -11.10 1.61 27.61
CA GLY A 178 -10.00 1.53 26.64
C GLY A 178 -9.33 0.15 26.53
N GLN A 179 -9.93 -0.90 27.11
CA GLN A 179 -9.37 -2.24 27.22
C GLN A 179 -9.66 -3.11 25.99
N LYS A 180 -8.85 -4.16 25.82
CA LYS A 180 -9.03 -5.11 24.71
C LYS A 180 -10.32 -5.93 24.86
N VAL A 181 -11.14 -5.91 23.81
CA VAL A 181 -12.51 -6.44 23.78
C VAL A 181 -12.57 -7.95 23.52
N ARG A 182 -11.72 -8.49 22.63
CA ARG A 182 -11.73 -9.91 22.21
C ARG A 182 -11.02 -10.86 23.20
N GLY A 183 -11.29 -10.75 24.51
CA GLY A 183 -10.77 -11.67 25.54
C GLY A 183 -9.24 -11.77 25.70
N GLN A 184 -8.46 -10.89 25.07
CA GLN A 184 -6.99 -10.98 25.06
C GLN A 184 -6.39 -10.78 26.47
N ARG A 185 -5.35 -11.55 26.82
CA ARG A 185 -4.62 -11.44 28.10
C ARG A 185 -3.88 -10.10 28.21
N THR A 186 -4.27 -9.26 29.18
CA THR A 186 -3.75 -7.88 29.36
C THR A 186 -2.62 -7.73 30.40
N ARG A 187 -2.27 -8.76 31.17
CA ARG A 187 -1.21 -8.71 32.23
C ARG A 187 0.14 -8.18 31.72
N SER A 188 0.55 -8.64 30.53
CA SER A 188 1.81 -8.25 29.88
C SER A 188 1.58 -7.38 28.64
N ASN A 189 0.51 -7.63 27.88
CA ASN A 189 0.34 -7.13 26.52
C ASN A 189 -0.75 -6.05 26.44
N GLY A 190 -0.53 -5.02 25.62
CA GLY A 190 -1.49 -3.93 25.43
C GLY A 190 -1.48 -2.88 26.53
N ARG A 191 -0.33 -2.66 27.17
CA ARG A 191 -0.12 -1.55 28.11
C ARG A 191 -0.18 -0.22 27.33
N THR A 192 -1.19 0.60 27.62
CA THR A 192 -1.38 1.92 27.01
C THR A 192 -0.66 3.00 27.81
N GLY A 193 0.52 3.38 27.34
CA GLY A 193 1.37 4.40 27.94
C GLY A 193 2.79 4.26 27.43
N LEU A 194 3.50 5.38 27.26
CA LEU A 194 4.93 5.36 27.03
C LEU A 194 5.63 4.81 28.28
N THR A 195 6.74 4.10 28.11
CA THR A 195 7.64 3.82 29.25
C THR A 195 8.14 5.15 29.80
N LEU A 196 8.14 5.30 31.13
CA LEU A 196 8.42 6.58 31.80
C LEU A 196 9.77 7.20 31.39
N GLY A 197 10.76 6.37 31.06
CA GLY A 197 12.05 6.81 30.50
C GLY A 197 11.92 7.51 29.14
N VAL A 198 11.10 6.99 28.21
CA VAL A 198 10.90 7.61 26.88
C VAL A 198 10.06 8.88 26.97
N MET A 199 9.11 8.96 27.91
CA MET A 199 8.45 10.23 28.27
C MET A 199 9.45 11.27 28.77
N ARG A 200 10.27 10.92 29.76
CA ARG A 200 11.31 11.81 30.31
C ARG A 200 12.32 12.25 29.25
N GLN A 201 12.74 11.35 28.36
CA GLN A 201 13.67 11.66 27.27
C GLN A 201 13.06 12.62 26.25
N LYS A 202 11.80 12.41 25.83
CA LYS A 202 11.10 13.35 24.92
C LYS A 202 10.90 14.73 25.54
N LEU A 203 10.49 14.79 26.81
CA LEU A 203 10.36 16.06 27.54
C LEU A 203 11.71 16.77 27.70
N ALA A 204 12.80 16.03 27.97
CA ALA A 204 14.14 16.60 28.04
C ALA A 204 14.63 17.11 26.67
N GLN A 205 14.33 16.40 25.56
CA GLN A 205 14.63 16.84 24.20
C GLN A 205 13.84 18.09 23.81
N GLN A 206 12.55 18.17 24.18
CA GLN A 206 11.73 19.36 23.97
C GLN A 206 12.23 20.55 24.79
N ALA A 207 12.61 20.34 26.05
CA ALA A 207 13.20 21.37 26.91
C ALA A 207 14.59 21.82 26.43
N ALA A 208 15.38 20.94 25.81
CA ALA A 208 16.64 21.30 25.17
C ALA A 208 16.42 22.14 23.92
N GLY A 209 15.50 21.73 23.04
CA GLY A 209 15.13 22.47 21.83
C GLY A 209 14.63 23.89 22.13
N ALA A 210 13.73 24.01 23.12
CA ALA A 210 13.22 25.31 23.57
C ALA A 210 14.32 26.23 24.12
N LYS A 211 15.35 25.67 24.79
CA LYS A 211 16.52 26.46 25.24
C LYS A 211 17.40 26.92 24.09
N THR A 212 17.65 26.07 23.09
CA THR A 212 18.41 26.48 21.89
C THR A 212 17.68 27.53 21.04
N GLU A 213 16.35 27.46 20.94
CA GLU A 213 15.53 28.48 20.28
C GLU A 213 15.43 29.80 21.05
N GLY A 214 15.62 29.77 22.37
CA GLY A 214 15.75 30.96 23.21
C GLY A 214 17.06 31.70 22.93
N ALA A 215 18.19 31.02 23.11
CA ALA A 215 19.52 31.59 22.90
C ALA A 215 19.70 32.19 21.49
N ALA A 216 19.24 31.47 20.44
CA ALA A 216 19.33 31.93 19.05
C ALA A 216 18.44 33.16 18.71
N LYS A 217 17.60 33.63 19.64
CA LYS A 217 16.86 34.92 19.56
C LYS A 217 17.51 36.02 20.41
N GLU A 218 18.30 35.64 21.40
CA GLU A 218 19.02 36.56 22.30
C GLU A 218 20.34 37.05 21.64
N GLU A 219 21.03 36.19 20.88
CA GLU A 219 22.20 36.53 20.05
C GLU A 219 21.88 37.38 18.79
N LYS A 220 20.63 37.82 18.61
CA LYS A 220 20.16 38.55 17.42
C LYS A 220 19.54 39.91 17.73
N LYS A 221 19.89 40.51 18.87
CA LYS A 221 19.31 41.76 19.37
C LYS A 221 20.37 42.68 19.98
#